data_AF-A0A2G8XZW4-F1
#
_entry.id   AF-A0A2G8XZW4-F1
#
_cell.length_a   1.000
_cell.length_b   1.000
_cell.length_c   1.000
_cell.angle_alpha   90.00
_cell.angle_beta   90.00
_cell.angle_gamma   90.00
#
_symmetry.space_group_name_H-M   'P 1'
#
loop_
_entity.id
_entity.type
_entity.pdbx_description
1 polymer ?
#
loop_
_entity_poly.entity_id
_entity_poly.type
_entity_poly.pdbx_seq_one_letter_code
_entity_poly.pdbx_strand_id
1 'polypeptide(L)'
;ELTGMMVEKANPLHSRFRLTYQTLLLLAARSHSMSMTSFLSQSFKEAARTSLLPVFKRDLRRKRKELHALPDVRCVFGEPAIEDLAELEDRSRGIAEEIHMKLWQHKAAASSIFTFGRVCFVHSLWGSLQSSCPAIFLNVDFRPLVPSCPPTFRMLVLLPPWVTAASLEETRGAGRRASEGPAGGDASSTSPVILSSGVIASSSAASSLSSSETEELFPGIRDWILVRSVSLLQVEMLCEEIVTCPVGVSSKNIANGAVGPEDSQLLGILAQELERLASADARGEDTTNAGARKSACGALTPMSFSKPLKQLEVSLVSTLLLQKDLFSAIRQNKCFACPLRETHMQLTAHKRELMAEIAEISSQLADESLDVYPEMQARLTVMKKLKLIDDHTGALTVK
;
A
#
# COMPACT_ATOMS: atom_id res chain seq x y z
N GLU A 1 -38.72 15.24 -1.79
CA GLU A 1 -38.62 16.42 -0.91
C GLU A 1 -39.63 16.37 0.25
N LEU A 2 -40.93 16.22 0.01
CA LEU A 2 -41.95 16.07 1.09
C LEU A 2 -41.70 14.89 2.06
N THR A 3 -41.23 13.75 1.55
CA THR A 3 -40.84 12.60 2.38
C THR A 3 -39.60 12.85 3.25
N GLY A 4 -38.72 13.78 2.84
CA GLY A 4 -37.62 14.29 3.66
C GLY A 4 -38.18 15.11 4.82
N MET A 5 -38.99 16.13 4.52
CA MET A 5 -39.60 16.99 5.56
C MET A 5 -40.50 16.25 6.57
N MET A 6 -41.18 15.18 6.15
CA MET A 6 -42.09 14.42 7.03
C MET A 6 -41.37 13.40 7.94
N VAL A 7 -40.11 13.07 7.63
CA VAL A 7 -39.31 12.05 8.35
C VAL A 7 -37.98 12.63 8.86
N GLU A 8 -37.69 13.90 8.59
CA GLU A 8 -36.39 14.53 8.87
C GLU A 8 -36.11 14.63 10.35
N LYS A 9 -34.98 14.05 10.77
CA LYS A 9 -34.36 14.35 12.05
C LYS A 9 -33.99 15.83 12.05
N ALA A 10 -34.12 16.49 13.21
CA ALA A 10 -33.75 17.89 13.37
C ALA A 10 -32.32 18.14 12.85
N ASN A 11 -32.15 19.25 12.11
CA ASN A 11 -30.85 19.64 11.58
C ASN A 11 -29.86 19.89 12.73
N PRO A 12 -28.64 19.33 12.67
CA PRO A 12 -27.64 19.58 13.68
C PRO A 12 -27.27 21.07 13.72
N LEU A 13 -27.05 21.60 14.91
CA LEU A 13 -26.62 22.98 15.10
C LEU A 13 -25.17 23.13 14.64
N HIS A 14 -24.96 23.87 13.55
CA HIS A 14 -23.63 24.20 13.07
C HIS A 14 -23.16 25.56 13.58
N SER A 15 -21.90 25.62 14.01
CA SER A 15 -21.25 26.86 14.42
C SER A 15 -21.18 27.85 13.26
N ARG A 16 -21.62 29.10 13.50
CA ARG A 16 -21.42 30.23 12.57
C ARG A 16 -20.23 31.10 12.95
N PHE A 17 -19.30 30.55 13.73
CA PHE A 17 -18.12 31.29 14.17
C PHE A 17 -17.34 31.84 12.97
N ARG A 18 -17.13 33.15 12.98
CA ARG A 18 -16.33 33.88 11.99
C ARG A 18 -15.30 34.70 12.74
N LEU A 19 -14.06 34.55 12.35
CA LEU A 19 -12.97 35.32 12.91
C LEU A 19 -12.99 36.73 12.31
N THR A 20 -12.82 37.77 13.12
CA THR A 20 -12.83 39.17 12.68
C THR A 20 -11.55 39.88 13.12
N TYR A 21 -11.14 40.93 12.40
CA TYR A 21 -9.95 41.70 12.77
C TYR A 21 -10.07 42.29 14.19
N GLN A 22 -11.25 42.75 14.59
CA GLN A 22 -11.49 43.25 15.94
C GLN A 22 -11.27 42.16 16.99
N THR A 23 -11.77 40.93 16.77
CA THR A 23 -11.52 39.82 17.71
C THR A 23 -10.03 39.50 17.84
N LEU A 24 -9.29 39.53 16.72
CA LEU A 24 -7.84 39.28 16.72
C LEU A 24 -7.06 40.37 17.45
N LEU A 25 -7.41 41.65 17.26
CA LEU A 25 -6.80 42.77 17.99
C LEU A 25 -7.05 42.66 19.50
N LEU A 26 -8.28 42.33 19.90
CA LEU A 26 -8.63 42.15 21.31
C LEU A 26 -7.89 40.98 21.95
N LEU A 27 -7.66 39.89 21.20
CA LEU A 27 -6.86 38.76 21.67
C LEU A 27 -5.37 39.11 21.74
N ALA A 28 -4.85 39.88 20.78
CA ALA A 28 -3.47 40.38 20.82
C ALA A 28 -3.23 41.31 22.02
N ALA A 29 -4.21 42.13 22.41
CA ALA A 29 -4.16 42.96 23.61
C ALA A 29 -4.08 42.13 24.90
N ARG A 30 -4.62 40.91 24.86
CA ARG A 30 -4.73 39.99 26.00
C ARG A 30 -3.77 38.81 25.91
N SER A 31 -2.68 38.95 25.15
CA SER A 31 -1.68 37.91 24.90
C SER A 31 -1.10 37.29 26.19
N HIS A 32 -1.02 38.05 27.28
CA HIS A 32 -0.57 37.58 28.59
C HIS A 32 -1.52 36.57 29.26
N SER A 33 -2.81 36.58 28.91
CA SER A 33 -3.84 35.76 29.57
C SER A 33 -4.28 34.56 28.75
N MET A 34 -4.35 34.70 27.42
CA MET A 34 -4.82 33.65 26.51
C MET A 34 -4.09 33.75 25.19
N SER A 35 -3.57 32.60 24.72
CA SER A 35 -3.09 32.48 23.34
C SER A 35 -4.27 32.49 22.37
N MET A 36 -4.06 33.07 21.19
CA MET A 36 -5.03 33.06 20.09
C MET A 36 -5.41 31.63 19.69
N THR A 37 -4.44 30.71 19.65
CA THR A 37 -4.70 29.29 19.32
C THR A 37 -5.54 28.60 20.38
N SER A 38 -5.26 28.89 21.66
CA SER A 38 -6.06 28.39 22.79
C SER A 38 -7.50 28.90 22.73
N PHE A 39 -7.71 30.19 22.44
CA PHE A 39 -9.06 30.74 22.27
C PHE A 39 -9.82 30.06 21.12
N LEU A 40 -9.15 29.89 19.97
CA LEU A 40 -9.75 29.22 18.82
C LEU A 40 -10.09 27.76 19.10
N SER A 41 -9.24 27.05 19.83
CA SER A 41 -9.49 25.65 20.21
C SER A 41 -10.75 25.45 21.05
N GLN A 42 -11.15 26.45 21.85
CA GLN A 42 -12.36 26.41 22.67
C GLN A 42 -13.63 26.84 21.91
N SER A 43 -13.49 27.28 20.65
CA SER A 43 -14.63 27.68 19.82
C SER A 43 -15.57 26.52 19.52
N PHE A 44 -16.88 26.79 19.44
CA PHE A 44 -17.88 25.77 19.10
C PHE A 44 -17.65 25.15 17.71
N LYS A 45 -16.95 25.84 16.80
CA LYS A 45 -16.55 25.28 15.50
C LYS A 45 -15.54 24.12 15.66
N GLU A 46 -14.73 24.17 16.70
CA GLU A 46 -13.66 23.22 17.02
C GLU A 46 -14.08 22.21 18.11
N ALA A 47 -15.34 22.23 18.53
CA ALA A 47 -15.83 21.40 19.63
C ALA A 47 -15.72 19.90 19.31
N ALA A 48 -16.03 19.51 18.06
CA ALA A 48 -15.89 18.14 17.60
C ALA A 48 -14.43 17.67 17.70
N ARG A 49 -13.48 18.45 17.18
CA ARG A 49 -12.04 18.18 17.30
C ARG A 49 -11.60 18.08 18.75
N THR A 50 -12.02 19.04 19.59
CA THR A 50 -11.68 19.10 21.02
C THR A 50 -12.17 17.87 21.78
N SER A 51 -13.35 17.34 21.43
CA SER A 51 -13.88 16.10 22.01
C SER A 51 -13.05 14.86 21.64
N LEU A 52 -12.37 14.87 20.49
CA LEU A 52 -11.52 13.78 19.99
C LEU A 52 -10.08 13.87 20.51
N LEU A 53 -9.59 15.03 20.94
CA LEU A 53 -8.25 15.18 21.53
C LEU A 53 -7.87 14.15 22.61
N PRO A 54 -8.73 13.81 23.61
CA PRO A 54 -8.38 12.77 24.57
C PRO A 54 -8.20 11.39 23.93
N VAL A 55 -8.97 11.09 22.88
CA VAL A 55 -8.86 9.84 22.11
C VAL A 55 -7.52 9.81 21.37
N PHE A 56 -7.20 10.86 20.62
CA PHE A 56 -5.91 10.98 19.93
C PHE A 56 -4.71 10.92 20.88
N LYS A 57 -4.78 11.57 22.06
CA LYS A 57 -3.72 11.48 23.08
C LYS A 57 -3.55 10.07 23.63
N ARG A 58 -4.65 9.36 23.85
CA ARG A 58 -4.63 7.96 24.30
C ARG A 58 -4.03 7.06 23.23
N ASP A 59 -4.45 7.23 21.99
CA ASP A 59 -4.05 6.41 20.86
C ASP A 59 -2.58 6.64 20.50
N LEU A 60 -2.11 7.89 20.54
CA LEU A 60 -0.69 8.23 20.42
C LEU A 60 0.14 7.54 21.51
N ARG A 61 -0.32 7.52 22.77
CA ARG A 61 0.39 6.79 23.85
C ARG A 61 0.40 5.29 23.59
N ARG A 62 -0.67 4.71 23.06
CA ARG A 62 -0.74 3.29 22.70
C ARG A 62 0.26 2.97 21.59
N LYS A 63 0.25 3.73 20.50
CA LYS A 63 1.12 3.54 19.34
C LYS A 63 2.60 3.76 19.67
N ARG A 64 2.93 4.76 20.51
CA ARG A 64 4.31 4.91 21.00
C ARG A 64 4.77 3.72 21.83
N LYS A 65 3.91 3.15 22.68
CA LYS A 65 4.24 1.94 23.44
C LYS A 65 4.45 0.74 22.52
N GLU A 66 3.63 0.61 21.48
CA GLU A 66 3.77 -0.43 20.45
C GLU A 66 5.09 -0.28 19.69
N LEU A 67 5.44 0.94 19.28
CA LEU A 67 6.73 1.24 18.66
C LEU A 67 7.93 0.87 19.55
N HIS A 68 7.85 1.16 20.85
CA HIS A 68 8.90 0.81 21.82
C HIS A 68 8.93 -0.69 22.18
N ALA A 69 7.83 -1.42 21.97
CA ALA A 69 7.76 -2.85 22.21
C ALA A 69 8.36 -3.68 21.07
N LEU A 70 8.53 -3.08 19.88
CA LEU A 70 9.09 -3.76 18.73
C LEU A 70 10.59 -4.04 18.91
N PRO A 71 11.07 -5.20 18.44
CA PRO A 71 12.49 -5.52 18.48
C PRO A 71 13.28 -4.66 17.49
N ASP A 72 14.47 -4.22 17.91
CA ASP A 72 15.40 -3.52 17.02
C ASP A 72 15.94 -4.47 15.95
N VAL A 73 16.06 -3.96 14.72
CA VAL A 73 16.55 -4.72 13.57
C VAL A 73 18.08 -4.88 13.67
N ARG A 74 18.54 -6.03 14.16
CA ARG A 74 19.97 -6.35 14.27
C ARG A 74 20.50 -6.99 12.99
N CYS A 75 21.02 -6.17 12.08
CA CYS A 75 21.64 -6.66 10.86
C CYS A 75 23.11 -7.07 11.05
N VAL A 76 23.49 -8.23 10.52
CA VAL A 76 24.90 -8.69 10.45
C VAL A 76 25.77 -7.74 9.60
N PHE A 77 25.16 -7.03 8.64
CA PHE A 77 25.86 -6.17 7.66
C PHE A 77 25.84 -4.67 8.00
N GLY A 78 25.30 -4.29 9.18
CA GLY A 78 25.22 -2.90 9.66
C GLY A 78 23.81 -2.31 9.59
N GLU A 79 23.58 -1.29 10.41
CA GLU A 79 22.24 -0.77 10.76
C GLU A 79 21.58 0.19 9.74
N PRO A 80 22.26 1.00 8.91
CA PRO A 80 21.55 1.85 7.93
C PRO A 80 21.20 1.10 6.63
N ALA A 81 21.88 -0.02 6.33
CA ALA A 81 21.79 -0.66 5.02
C ALA A 81 20.43 -1.31 4.71
N ILE A 82 19.59 -1.56 5.73
CA ILE A 82 18.24 -2.10 5.55
C ILE A 82 17.23 -0.98 5.30
N GLU A 83 17.34 0.13 6.02
CA GLU A 83 16.46 1.29 5.80
C GLU A 83 16.71 1.87 4.40
N ASP A 84 17.97 2.00 4.00
CA ASP A 84 18.36 2.41 2.64
C ASP A 84 17.83 1.44 1.57
N LEU A 85 17.90 0.13 1.82
CA LEU A 85 17.39 -0.89 0.91
C LEU A 85 15.87 -0.77 0.77
N ALA A 86 15.15 -0.60 1.88
CA ALA A 86 13.71 -0.46 1.89
C ALA A 86 13.27 0.80 1.13
N GLU A 87 13.97 1.93 1.29
CA GLU A 87 13.72 3.15 0.50
C GLU A 87 13.99 2.95 -1.00
N LEU A 88 15.04 2.21 -1.35
CA LEU A 88 15.35 1.91 -2.75
C LEU A 88 14.31 0.97 -3.37
N GLU A 89 13.78 0.00 -2.61
CA GLU A 89 12.67 -0.86 -3.03
C GLU A 89 11.37 -0.04 -3.17
N ASP A 90 11.05 0.88 -2.25
CA ASP A 90 9.91 1.82 -2.36
C ASP A 90 10.00 2.66 -3.63
N ARG A 91 11.18 3.22 -3.91
CA ARG A 91 11.42 4.00 -5.13
C ARG A 91 11.30 3.15 -6.39
N SER A 92 11.76 1.91 -6.35
CA SER A 92 11.63 0.96 -7.46
C SER A 92 10.16 0.68 -7.76
N ARG A 93 9.33 0.50 -6.73
CA ARG A 93 7.88 0.34 -6.86
C ARG A 93 7.23 1.55 -7.52
N GLY A 94 7.54 2.77 -7.07
CA GLY A 94 7.00 4.00 -7.67
C GLY A 94 7.34 4.15 -9.16
N ILE A 95 8.55 3.75 -9.58
CA ILE A 95 8.90 3.74 -11.01
C ILE A 95 8.16 2.63 -11.77
N ALA A 96 8.01 1.45 -11.16
CA ALA A 96 7.27 0.35 -11.77
C ALA A 96 5.80 0.74 -12.02
N GLU A 97 5.16 1.41 -11.06
CA GLU A 97 3.81 1.97 -11.22
C GLU A 97 3.71 2.90 -12.42
N GLU A 98 4.66 3.85 -12.56
CA GLU A 98 4.68 4.78 -13.68
C GLU A 98 4.87 4.05 -15.02
N ILE A 99 5.76 3.06 -15.07
CA ILE A 99 5.99 2.23 -16.26
C ILE A 99 4.73 1.44 -16.62
N HIS A 100 4.11 0.75 -15.66
CA HIS A 100 2.91 -0.05 -15.88
C HIS A 100 1.74 0.81 -16.36
N MET A 101 1.54 2.00 -15.78
CA MET A 101 0.51 2.93 -16.22
C MET A 101 0.75 3.45 -17.64
N LYS A 102 1.98 3.84 -17.98
CA LYS A 102 2.33 4.24 -19.37
C LYS A 102 2.11 3.09 -20.36
N LEU A 103 2.53 1.88 -20.01
CA LEU A 103 2.33 0.69 -20.85
C LEU A 103 0.85 0.37 -21.05
N TRP A 104 0.01 0.58 -20.04
CA TRP A 104 -1.43 0.37 -20.13
C TRP A 104 -2.12 1.37 -21.05
N GLN A 105 -1.70 2.65 -21.05
CA GLN A 105 -2.24 3.68 -21.93
C GLN A 105 -2.03 3.34 -23.41
N HIS A 106 -0.93 2.65 -23.74
CA HIS A 106 -0.67 2.18 -25.09
C HIS A 106 -1.42 0.88 -25.40
N LYS A 107 -2.58 0.99 -26.06
CA LYS A 107 -3.48 -0.14 -26.39
C LYS A 107 -2.78 -1.36 -27.01
N ALA A 108 -1.86 -1.17 -27.95
CA ALA A 108 -1.16 -2.26 -28.63
C ALA A 108 -0.17 -3.01 -27.70
N ALA A 109 0.54 -2.26 -26.86
CA ALA A 109 1.42 -2.82 -25.85
C ALA A 109 0.60 -3.51 -24.75
N ALA A 110 -0.47 -2.88 -24.27
CA ALA A 110 -1.32 -3.41 -23.21
C ALA A 110 -1.94 -4.78 -23.55
N SER A 111 -2.45 -4.96 -24.77
CA SER A 111 -3.03 -6.25 -25.18
C SER A 111 -2.00 -7.37 -25.30
N SER A 112 -0.75 -7.03 -25.61
CA SER A 112 0.35 -8.00 -25.66
C SER A 112 0.94 -8.24 -24.28
N ILE A 113 0.93 -7.24 -23.40
CA ILE A 113 1.61 -7.29 -22.10
C ILE A 113 0.73 -7.87 -21.01
N PHE A 114 -0.54 -7.51 -20.95
CA PHE A 114 -1.48 -7.93 -19.90
C PHE A 114 -2.38 -9.05 -20.42
N THR A 115 -1.76 -10.17 -20.77
CA THR A 115 -2.44 -11.37 -21.26
C THR A 115 -2.71 -12.36 -20.14
N PHE A 116 -3.74 -13.18 -20.31
CA PHE A 116 -4.00 -14.32 -19.44
C PHE A 116 -2.73 -15.19 -19.28
N GLY A 117 -2.48 -15.67 -18.07
CA GLY A 117 -1.41 -16.63 -17.78
C GLY A 117 -0.05 -15.99 -17.51
N ARG A 118 0.10 -14.67 -17.70
CA ARG A 118 1.39 -14.02 -17.47
C ARG A 118 1.75 -13.98 -15.98
N VAL A 119 3.00 -14.28 -15.70
CA VAL A 119 3.58 -14.21 -14.34
C VAL A 119 4.00 -12.78 -14.00
N CYS A 120 3.74 -12.40 -12.76
CA CYS A 120 4.11 -11.11 -12.19
C CYS A 120 4.35 -11.23 -10.69
N PHE A 121 4.95 -10.20 -10.10
CA PHE A 121 5.04 -10.04 -8.66
C PHE A 121 4.11 -8.92 -8.21
N VAL A 122 3.38 -9.18 -7.14
CA VAL A 122 2.46 -8.23 -6.53
C VAL A 122 2.92 -7.96 -5.11
N HIS A 123 2.82 -6.71 -4.69
CA HIS A 123 3.25 -6.23 -3.39
C HIS A 123 2.11 -5.47 -2.69
N SER A 124 2.18 -5.38 -1.35
CA SER A 124 1.20 -4.66 -0.51
C SER A 124 -0.27 -4.99 -0.79
N LEU A 125 -0.59 -6.25 -1.07
CA LEU A 125 -1.99 -6.69 -1.21
C LEU A 125 -2.74 -6.55 0.11
N TRP A 126 -2.05 -6.79 1.22
CA TRP A 126 -2.57 -6.67 2.57
C TRP A 126 -1.57 -5.88 3.42
N GLY A 127 -2.07 -5.03 4.33
CA GLY A 127 -1.21 -4.22 5.19
C GLY A 127 -0.24 -5.05 6.04
N SER A 128 -0.66 -6.26 6.43
CA SER A 128 0.16 -7.23 7.17
C SER A 128 1.23 -7.93 6.32
N LEU A 129 1.09 -7.93 4.99
CA LEU A 129 1.99 -8.63 4.08
C LEU A 129 2.68 -7.67 3.12
N GLN A 130 3.85 -7.21 3.55
CA GLN A 130 4.74 -6.36 2.75
C GLN A 130 5.80 -7.19 2.01
N SER A 131 5.50 -8.46 1.71
CA SER A 131 6.38 -9.34 0.93
C SER A 131 5.88 -9.44 -0.50
N SER A 132 6.79 -9.42 -1.48
CA SER A 132 6.44 -9.59 -2.89
C SER A 132 6.01 -11.04 -3.16
N CYS A 133 4.77 -11.21 -3.61
CA CYS A 133 4.17 -12.52 -3.88
C CYS A 133 4.07 -12.78 -5.39
N PRO A 134 4.47 -13.96 -5.88
CA PRO A 134 4.30 -14.29 -7.29
C PRO A 134 2.81 -14.51 -7.58
N ALA A 135 2.37 -14.01 -8.74
CA ALA A 135 0.98 -14.03 -9.15
C ALA A 135 0.84 -14.19 -10.67
N ILE A 136 -0.34 -14.65 -11.10
CA ILE A 136 -0.71 -14.80 -12.50
C ILE A 136 -1.89 -13.89 -12.84
N PHE A 137 -1.81 -13.20 -13.99
CA PHE A 137 -2.95 -12.49 -14.57
C PHE A 137 -3.98 -13.46 -15.12
N LEU A 138 -5.23 -13.38 -14.63
CA LEU A 138 -6.34 -14.14 -15.20
C LEU A 138 -7.16 -13.26 -16.14
N ASN A 139 -7.82 -12.23 -15.61
CA ASN A 139 -8.67 -11.36 -16.42
C ASN A 139 -8.63 -9.91 -15.92
N VAL A 140 -9.04 -8.99 -16.78
CA VAL A 140 -9.31 -7.60 -16.41
C VAL A 140 -10.71 -7.54 -15.79
N ASP A 141 -10.80 -7.22 -14.51
CA ASP A 141 -12.07 -7.10 -13.79
C ASP A 141 -12.78 -5.79 -14.11
N PHE A 142 -12.02 -4.69 -14.16
CA PHE A 142 -12.57 -3.35 -14.42
C PHE A 142 -11.59 -2.52 -15.25
N ARG A 143 -12.12 -1.95 -16.33
CA ARG A 143 -11.44 -0.93 -17.12
C ARG A 143 -12.07 0.42 -16.80
N PRO A 144 -11.35 1.34 -16.15
CA PRO A 144 -11.90 2.65 -15.85
C PRO A 144 -12.20 3.40 -17.15
N LEU A 145 -13.30 4.15 -17.16
CA LEU A 145 -13.65 5.05 -18.26
C LEU A 145 -12.70 6.25 -18.32
N VAL A 146 -12.07 6.60 -17.19
CA VAL A 146 -11.10 7.68 -17.08
C VAL A 146 -9.68 7.12 -17.28
N PRO A 147 -8.90 7.64 -18.25
CA PRO A 147 -7.57 7.10 -18.58
C PRO A 147 -6.53 7.28 -17.47
N SER A 148 -6.79 8.14 -16.48
CA SER A 148 -5.91 8.38 -15.35
C SER A 148 -6.10 7.41 -14.18
N CYS A 149 -7.19 6.63 -14.16
CA CYS A 149 -7.42 5.66 -13.10
C CYS A 149 -6.75 4.32 -13.42
N PRO A 150 -6.18 3.61 -12.43
CA PRO A 150 -5.57 2.30 -12.67
C PRO A 150 -6.64 1.23 -12.96
N PRO A 151 -6.39 0.31 -13.91
CA PRO A 151 -7.26 -0.84 -14.13
C PRO A 151 -7.14 -1.84 -12.98
N THR A 152 -8.18 -2.65 -12.78
CA THR A 152 -8.13 -3.74 -11.81
C THR A 152 -8.19 -5.10 -12.49
N PHE A 153 -7.45 -6.04 -11.92
CA PHE A 153 -7.26 -7.38 -12.43
C PHE A 153 -7.70 -8.43 -11.41
N ARG A 154 -8.11 -9.55 -11.98
CA ARG A 154 -8.36 -10.81 -11.32
C ARG A 154 -7.06 -11.61 -11.37
N MET A 155 -6.50 -11.95 -10.22
CA MET A 155 -5.17 -12.54 -10.14
C MET A 155 -5.16 -13.75 -9.22
N LEU A 156 -4.40 -14.76 -9.61
CA LEU A 156 -4.06 -15.91 -8.76
C LEU A 156 -2.75 -15.60 -8.08
N VAL A 157 -2.73 -15.52 -6.74
CA VAL A 157 -1.55 -15.15 -5.95
C VAL A 157 -1.10 -16.35 -5.15
N LEU A 158 0.20 -16.64 -5.16
CA LEU A 158 0.82 -17.66 -4.32
C LEU A 158 1.35 -17.01 -3.04
N LEU A 159 0.90 -17.49 -1.89
CA LEU A 159 1.34 -16.97 -0.60
C LEU A 159 2.72 -17.52 -0.22
N PRO A 160 3.51 -16.76 0.58
CA PRO A 160 4.72 -17.27 1.19
C PRO A 160 4.40 -18.37 2.21
N PRO A 161 5.34 -19.28 2.50
CA PRO A 161 5.09 -20.49 3.30
C PRO A 161 4.76 -20.21 4.78
N TRP A 162 5.01 -19.00 5.27
CA TRP A 162 4.69 -18.58 6.64
C TRP A 162 3.34 -17.85 6.77
N VAL A 163 2.60 -17.66 5.66
CA VAL A 163 1.28 -17.04 5.67
C VAL A 163 0.25 -18.04 5.18
N THR A 164 -0.79 -18.26 5.98
CA THR A 164 -1.94 -19.07 5.59
C THR A 164 -3.09 -18.18 5.12
N ALA A 165 -3.96 -18.73 4.28
CA ALA A 165 -5.15 -18.02 3.83
C ALA A 165 -6.07 -17.58 5.00
N ALA A 166 -6.13 -18.37 6.08
CA ALA A 166 -6.95 -18.09 7.25
C ALA A 166 -6.52 -16.80 8.00
N SER A 167 -5.22 -16.61 8.20
CA SER A 167 -4.67 -15.41 8.88
C SER A 167 -5.05 -14.10 8.15
N LEU A 168 -5.27 -14.19 6.85
CA LEU A 168 -5.58 -13.07 5.97
C LEU A 168 -7.07 -12.69 5.96
N GLU A 169 -7.94 -13.64 6.28
CA GLU A 169 -9.38 -13.40 6.41
C GLU A 169 -9.71 -12.72 7.75
N GLU A 170 -9.01 -13.07 8.82
CA GLU A 170 -9.21 -12.49 10.16
C GLU A 170 -8.92 -10.98 10.21
N THR A 171 -7.91 -10.51 9.48
CA THR A 171 -7.56 -9.09 9.37
C THR A 171 -8.68 -8.26 8.70
N ARG A 172 -9.56 -8.87 7.89
CA ARG A 172 -10.73 -8.19 7.31
C ARG A 172 -11.86 -8.00 8.34
N GLY A 173 -11.97 -8.92 9.31
CA GLY A 173 -12.97 -8.86 10.38
C GLY A 173 -12.74 -7.69 11.35
N ALA A 174 -11.48 -7.34 11.60
CA ALA A 174 -11.11 -6.24 12.48
C ALA A 174 -11.38 -4.85 11.88
N GLY A 175 -11.24 -4.68 10.55
CA GLY A 175 -11.43 -3.40 9.86
C GLY A 175 -12.88 -2.92 9.76
N ARG A 176 -13.88 -3.83 9.79
CA ARG A 176 -15.30 -3.45 9.63
C ARG A 176 -15.91 -2.73 10.82
N ARG A 177 -15.29 -2.74 12.01
CA ARG A 177 -15.85 -2.07 13.20
C ARG A 177 -15.42 -0.60 13.34
N ALA A 178 -14.55 -0.07 12.48
CA ALA A 178 -13.92 1.25 12.69
C ALA A 178 -14.26 2.34 11.65
N SER A 179 -14.97 2.07 10.56
CA SER A 179 -15.25 3.09 9.54
C SER A 179 -16.62 2.94 8.86
N GLU A 180 -17.69 3.41 9.51
CA GLU A 180 -18.90 3.87 8.81
C GLU A 180 -18.97 5.40 8.90
N GLY A 181 -18.46 6.06 7.87
CA GLY A 181 -18.55 7.50 7.60
C GLY A 181 -18.69 7.72 6.08
N PRO A 182 -19.30 8.82 5.63
CA PRO A 182 -19.91 8.89 4.31
C PRO A 182 -18.87 9.02 3.18
N ALA A 183 -19.24 8.43 2.04
CA ALA A 183 -18.51 8.35 0.78
C ALA A 183 -17.76 9.65 0.38
N GLY A 184 -16.43 9.56 0.43
CA GLY A 184 -15.47 10.38 -0.31
C GLY A 184 -14.41 9.44 -0.85
N GLY A 185 -14.23 9.40 -2.17
CA GLY A 185 -13.43 8.40 -2.85
C GLY A 185 -11.93 8.71 -2.81
N ASP A 186 -11.20 7.93 -2.03
CA ASP A 186 -9.77 7.69 -2.21
C ASP A 186 -9.58 6.25 -2.70
N ALA A 187 -9.11 6.10 -3.93
CA ALA A 187 -9.07 4.84 -4.66
C ALA A 187 -7.80 3.99 -4.41
N SER A 188 -7.17 4.08 -3.23
CA SER A 188 -5.86 3.45 -2.98
C SER A 188 -5.78 2.45 -1.83
N SER A 189 -6.88 2.07 -1.14
CA SER A 189 -6.77 1.09 -0.04
C SER A 189 -7.98 0.19 0.19
N THR A 190 -8.76 -0.14 -0.84
CA THR A 190 -9.74 -1.23 -0.71
C THR A 190 -9.01 -2.57 -0.64
N SER A 191 -8.97 -3.18 0.56
CA SER A 191 -8.42 -4.53 0.75
C SER A 191 -9.04 -5.51 -0.28
N PRO A 192 -8.22 -6.32 -0.97
CA PRO A 192 -8.67 -7.01 -2.15
C PRO A 192 -9.58 -8.19 -1.78
N VAL A 193 -10.53 -8.53 -2.66
CA VAL A 193 -11.58 -9.53 -2.36
C VAL A 193 -11.10 -10.93 -2.68
N ILE A 194 -10.87 -11.73 -1.63
CA ILE A 194 -10.61 -13.17 -1.72
C ILE A 194 -11.88 -13.88 -2.22
N LEU A 195 -11.75 -14.64 -3.31
CA LEU A 195 -12.85 -15.39 -3.93
C LEU A 195 -12.76 -16.89 -3.65
N SER A 196 -11.55 -17.43 -3.58
CA SER A 196 -11.27 -18.84 -3.32
C SER A 196 -9.83 -18.97 -2.80
N SER A 197 -9.58 -19.96 -1.98
CA SER A 197 -8.26 -20.34 -1.49
C SER A 197 -8.09 -21.85 -1.60
N GLY A 198 -6.85 -22.29 -1.78
CA GLY A 198 -6.52 -23.70 -1.82
C GLY A 198 -5.07 -23.94 -1.43
N VAL A 199 -4.75 -25.21 -1.17
CA VAL A 199 -3.43 -25.63 -0.68
C VAL A 199 -2.74 -26.45 -1.75
N ILE A 200 -1.45 -26.19 -1.97
CA ILE A 200 -0.55 -27.02 -2.77
C ILE A 200 0.26 -27.88 -1.81
N ALA A 201 0.11 -29.19 -1.94
CA ALA A 201 1.00 -30.16 -1.30
C ALA A 201 1.97 -30.69 -2.36
N SER A 202 3.26 -30.45 -2.17
CA SER A 202 4.28 -31.18 -2.95
C SER A 202 4.09 -32.68 -2.77
N SER A 203 4.21 -33.47 -3.84
CA SER A 203 3.85 -34.91 -3.90
C SER A 203 4.52 -35.82 -2.86
N SER A 204 5.52 -35.33 -2.12
CA SER A 204 6.13 -36.02 -0.98
C SER A 204 5.34 -35.93 0.34
N ALA A 205 4.33 -35.05 0.45
CA ALA A 205 3.58 -34.81 1.70
C ALA A 205 2.13 -35.33 1.68
N ALA A 206 1.65 -35.87 0.55
CA ALA A 206 0.24 -36.22 0.36
C ALA A 206 -0.23 -37.48 1.12
N SER A 207 0.65 -38.20 1.82
CA SER A 207 0.33 -39.50 2.43
C SER A 207 -0.21 -39.44 3.86
N SER A 208 -0.36 -38.26 4.48
CA SER A 208 -0.73 -38.18 5.90
C SER A 208 -1.58 -36.97 6.25
N LEU A 209 -2.78 -36.86 5.67
CA LEU A 209 -3.80 -35.92 6.13
C LEU A 209 -5.03 -36.68 6.65
N SER A 210 -4.92 -37.15 7.90
CA SER A 210 -6.08 -37.40 8.76
C SER A 210 -5.96 -36.49 9.98
N SER A 211 -6.77 -35.42 9.98
CA SER A 211 -7.30 -34.72 11.16
C SER A 211 -6.42 -34.72 12.42
N SER A 212 -5.58 -33.70 12.59
CA SER A 212 -5.12 -33.22 13.91
C SER A 212 -4.59 -31.80 13.77
N GLU A 213 -5.12 -30.91 14.59
CA GLU A 213 -4.71 -29.53 14.79
C GLU A 213 -3.31 -29.50 15.43
N THR A 214 -2.28 -29.26 14.64
CA THR A 214 -0.97 -28.82 15.16
C THR A 214 -0.33 -27.86 14.16
N GLU A 215 -0.16 -26.62 14.63
CA GLU A 215 0.59 -25.54 13.97
C GLU A 215 2.08 -25.88 13.90
N GLU A 216 2.47 -26.76 12.99
CA GLU A 216 3.87 -26.91 12.59
C GLU A 216 4.02 -26.51 11.12
N LEU A 217 4.79 -25.45 10.87
CA LEU A 217 5.18 -24.97 9.54
C LEU A 217 5.95 -26.10 8.81
N PHE A 218 5.24 -26.90 8.01
CA PHE A 218 5.89 -27.86 7.13
C PHE A 218 6.53 -27.13 5.94
N PRO A 219 7.84 -27.29 5.68
CA PRO A 219 8.51 -26.71 4.52
C PRO A 219 8.08 -27.47 3.25
N GLY A 220 6.93 -27.10 2.68
CA GLY A 220 6.42 -27.73 1.45
C GLY A 220 4.92 -27.61 1.20
N ILE A 221 4.19 -26.97 2.11
CA ILE A 221 2.78 -26.62 1.93
C ILE A 221 2.71 -25.13 1.58
N ARG A 222 2.12 -24.80 0.44
CA ARG A 222 1.88 -23.40 0.05
C ARG A 222 0.41 -23.18 -0.24
N ASP A 223 -0.10 -22.03 0.22
CA ASP A 223 -1.46 -21.62 -0.08
C ASP A 223 -1.49 -20.75 -1.33
N TRP A 224 -2.50 -20.97 -2.18
CA TRP A 224 -2.84 -20.07 -3.27
C TRP A 224 -4.17 -19.40 -2.98
N ILE A 225 -4.29 -18.15 -3.42
CA ILE A 225 -5.49 -17.34 -3.23
C ILE A 225 -5.89 -16.71 -4.57
N LEU A 226 -7.17 -16.84 -4.90
CA LEU A 226 -7.80 -16.10 -5.99
C LEU A 226 -8.28 -14.75 -5.47
N VAL A 227 -7.69 -13.68 -5.98
CA VAL A 227 -7.94 -12.32 -5.56
C VAL A 227 -8.62 -11.52 -6.67
N ARG A 228 -9.72 -10.85 -6.34
CA ARG A 228 -10.45 -9.93 -7.23
C ARG A 228 -10.02 -8.49 -6.97
N SER A 229 -10.07 -7.68 -8.02
CA SER A 229 -9.91 -6.22 -7.96
C SER A 229 -8.53 -5.77 -7.48
N VAL A 230 -7.47 -6.50 -7.87
CA VAL A 230 -6.08 -6.08 -7.65
C VAL A 230 -5.76 -4.91 -8.58
N SER A 231 -5.29 -3.80 -8.05
CA SER A 231 -4.93 -2.62 -8.84
C SER A 231 -3.61 -2.85 -9.58
N LEU A 232 -3.48 -2.30 -10.79
CA LEU A 232 -2.21 -2.33 -11.53
C LEU A 232 -1.05 -1.68 -10.75
N LEU A 233 -1.35 -0.73 -9.86
CA LEU A 233 -0.35 -0.07 -9.02
C LEU A 233 0.29 -1.03 -8.01
N GLN A 234 -0.39 -2.11 -7.65
CA GLN A 234 0.13 -3.12 -6.71
C GLN A 234 1.10 -4.11 -7.39
N VAL A 235 1.21 -4.06 -8.72
CA VAL A 235 2.12 -4.92 -9.48
C VAL A 235 3.52 -4.32 -9.48
N GLU A 236 4.46 -5.04 -8.86
CA GLU A 236 5.86 -4.61 -8.73
C GLU A 236 6.67 -4.96 -9.98
N MET A 237 6.49 -6.17 -10.52
CA MET A 237 7.33 -6.66 -11.62
C MET A 237 6.53 -7.55 -12.57
N LEU A 238 6.74 -7.36 -13.88
CA LEU A 238 6.20 -8.21 -14.94
C LEU A 238 7.29 -9.15 -15.46
N CYS A 239 6.98 -10.44 -15.56
CA CYS A 239 7.92 -11.47 -16.01
C CYS A 239 7.63 -11.90 -17.46
N GLU A 240 8.64 -12.47 -18.14
CA GLU A 240 8.50 -12.90 -19.56
C GLU A 240 7.71 -14.22 -19.69
N GLU A 241 7.68 -15.01 -18.62
CA GLU A 241 7.05 -16.31 -18.59
C GLU A 241 5.52 -16.21 -18.62
N ILE A 242 4.90 -17.11 -19.39
CA ILE A 242 3.45 -17.24 -19.52
C ILE A 242 3.07 -18.67 -19.18
N VAL A 243 2.27 -18.84 -18.15
CA VAL A 243 1.65 -20.12 -17.77
C VAL A 243 0.45 -20.36 -18.68
N THR A 244 0.49 -21.43 -19.46
CA THR A 244 -0.63 -21.84 -20.30
C THR A 244 -1.59 -22.74 -19.52
N CYS A 245 -2.90 -22.62 -19.78
CA CYS A 245 -3.85 -23.57 -19.25
C CYS A 245 -3.62 -24.97 -19.86
N PRO A 246 -3.84 -26.05 -19.09
CA PRO A 246 -3.82 -27.41 -19.62
C PRO A 246 -4.84 -27.56 -20.76
N VAL A 247 -4.45 -28.34 -21.78
CA VAL A 247 -5.20 -28.51 -23.03
C VAL A 247 -6.61 -29.07 -22.74
N GLY A 248 -7.65 -28.35 -23.16
CA GLY A 248 -9.04 -28.81 -23.07
C GLY A 248 -9.95 -28.02 -22.12
N VAL A 249 -9.42 -27.10 -21.31
CA VAL A 249 -10.22 -26.29 -20.38
C VAL A 249 -10.40 -24.86 -20.91
N SER A 250 -11.65 -24.36 -20.92
CA SER A 250 -11.99 -23.04 -21.43
C SER A 250 -11.68 -21.95 -20.40
N SER A 251 -10.69 -21.09 -20.70
CA SER A 251 -10.35 -19.90 -19.91
C SER A 251 -11.50 -18.88 -19.74
N LYS A 252 -12.59 -19.03 -20.53
CA LYS A 252 -13.75 -18.14 -20.50
C LYS A 252 -14.62 -18.28 -19.25
N ASN A 253 -14.59 -19.43 -18.57
CA ASN A 253 -15.43 -19.65 -17.38
C ASN A 253 -14.84 -18.94 -16.14
N ILE A 254 -13.52 -19.03 -15.96
CA ILE A 254 -12.75 -18.33 -14.90
C ILE A 254 -12.88 -16.81 -15.03
N ALA A 255 -12.97 -16.32 -16.28
CA ALA A 255 -13.13 -14.91 -16.59
C ALA A 255 -14.48 -14.31 -16.16
N ASN A 256 -15.54 -15.14 -16.07
CA ASN A 256 -16.93 -14.69 -15.85
C ASN A 256 -17.44 -14.88 -14.41
N GLY A 257 -16.58 -15.27 -13.48
CA GLY A 257 -16.80 -15.05 -12.04
C GLY A 257 -17.70 -16.04 -11.30
N ALA A 258 -18.18 -17.10 -11.93
CA ALA A 258 -18.71 -18.26 -11.23
C ALA A 258 -17.56 -19.25 -11.02
N VAL A 259 -17.01 -19.34 -9.81
CA VAL A 259 -16.00 -20.36 -9.49
C VAL A 259 -16.73 -21.67 -9.24
N GLY A 260 -16.74 -22.55 -10.23
CA GLY A 260 -17.20 -23.93 -10.08
C GLY A 260 -16.16 -24.81 -9.36
N PRO A 261 -16.53 -26.04 -8.94
CA PRO A 261 -15.58 -27.00 -8.37
C PRO A 261 -14.47 -27.39 -9.37
N GLU A 262 -14.77 -27.41 -10.67
CA GLU A 262 -13.78 -27.67 -11.73
C GLU A 262 -12.77 -26.52 -11.88
N ASP A 263 -13.18 -25.27 -11.62
CA ASP A 263 -12.29 -24.11 -11.67
C ASP A 263 -11.28 -24.13 -10.52
N SER A 264 -11.65 -24.63 -9.35
CA SER A 264 -10.74 -24.73 -8.19
C SER A 264 -9.61 -25.74 -8.44
N GLN A 265 -9.89 -26.84 -9.13
CA GLN A 265 -8.85 -27.80 -9.54
C GLN A 265 -7.89 -27.18 -10.55
N LEU A 266 -8.41 -26.47 -11.55
CA LEU A 266 -7.57 -25.79 -12.54
C LEU A 266 -6.72 -24.69 -11.90
N LEU A 267 -7.28 -23.90 -10.99
CA LEU A 267 -6.52 -22.90 -10.23
C LEU A 267 -5.40 -23.55 -9.41
N GLY A 268 -5.65 -24.73 -8.82
CA GLY A 268 -4.62 -25.53 -8.17
C GLY A 268 -3.50 -25.96 -9.12
N ILE A 269 -3.82 -26.41 -10.34
CA ILE A 269 -2.82 -26.77 -11.37
C ILE A 269 -1.99 -25.55 -11.78
N LEU A 270 -2.63 -24.41 -12.02
CA LEU A 270 -1.93 -23.16 -12.35
C LEU A 270 -1.03 -22.69 -11.21
N ALA A 271 -1.49 -22.82 -9.97
CA ALA A 271 -0.71 -22.48 -8.79
C ALA A 271 0.51 -23.40 -8.62
N GLN A 272 0.36 -24.70 -8.88
CA GLN A 272 1.46 -25.66 -8.85
C GLN A 272 2.51 -25.36 -9.93
N GLU A 273 2.07 -24.97 -11.14
CA GLU A 273 2.99 -24.58 -12.21
C GLU A 273 3.70 -23.25 -11.89
N LEU A 274 3.00 -22.30 -11.25
CA LEU A 274 3.61 -21.08 -10.73
C LEU A 274 4.67 -21.38 -9.65
N GLU A 275 4.35 -22.28 -8.71
CA GLU A 275 5.31 -22.72 -7.69
C GLU A 275 6.52 -23.42 -8.33
N ARG A 276 6.30 -24.25 -9.35
CA ARG A 276 7.39 -24.90 -10.10
C ARG A 276 8.32 -23.86 -10.73
N LEU A 277 7.75 -22.85 -11.41
CA LEU A 277 8.54 -21.76 -12.00
C LEU A 277 9.27 -20.92 -10.94
N ALA A 278 8.65 -20.70 -9.78
CA ALA A 278 9.26 -19.97 -8.68
C ALA A 278 10.35 -20.78 -7.93
N SER A 279 10.26 -22.12 -7.91
CA SER A 279 11.14 -23.01 -7.12
C SER A 279 12.25 -23.70 -7.90
N ALA A 280 12.14 -23.85 -9.23
CA ALA A 280 13.05 -24.65 -10.07
C ALA A 280 14.54 -24.27 -9.96
N ASP A 281 14.88 -23.04 -9.56
CA ASP A 281 16.27 -22.57 -9.47
C ASP A 281 16.90 -22.60 -8.07
N ALA A 282 16.18 -23.07 -7.03
CA ALA A 282 16.82 -23.30 -5.72
C ALA A 282 17.81 -24.49 -5.73
N ARG A 283 17.85 -25.29 -6.83
CA ARG A 283 18.69 -26.49 -6.99
C ARG A 283 19.72 -26.39 -8.13
N GLY A 284 20.10 -25.18 -8.55
CA GLY A 284 21.11 -24.97 -9.59
C GLY A 284 22.50 -24.67 -9.02
N GLU A 285 23.22 -25.69 -8.52
CA GLU A 285 24.64 -25.61 -8.15
C GLU A 285 25.51 -26.24 -9.26
N ASP A 286 26.58 -25.51 -9.62
CA ASP A 286 27.85 -25.94 -10.22
C ASP A 286 27.91 -26.62 -11.60
N THR A 287 28.04 -25.80 -12.67
CA THR A 287 29.11 -26.00 -13.65
C THR A 287 29.61 -24.66 -14.21
N THR A 288 30.88 -24.38 -13.94
CA THR A 288 31.83 -23.41 -14.55
C THR A 288 31.38 -22.64 -15.80
N ASN A 289 31.28 -21.31 -15.72
CA ASN A 289 32.03 -20.34 -16.54
C ASN A 289 31.68 -18.88 -16.20
N ALA A 290 32.70 -18.03 -16.25
CA ALA A 290 32.70 -16.64 -15.81
C ALA A 290 31.81 -15.72 -16.66
N GLY A 291 30.99 -14.89 -16.00
CA GLY A 291 30.29 -13.75 -16.59
C GLY A 291 28.86 -13.59 -16.08
N ALA A 292 28.58 -12.47 -15.41
CA ALA A 292 27.28 -12.06 -14.83
C ALA A 292 26.86 -12.79 -13.53
N ARG A 293 27.15 -12.15 -12.39
CA ARG A 293 26.54 -12.48 -11.09
C ARG A 293 25.02 -12.30 -11.21
N LYS A 294 24.29 -13.42 -11.28
CA LYS A 294 22.83 -13.47 -11.22
C LYS A 294 22.34 -13.05 -9.83
N SER A 295 21.23 -12.32 -9.82
CA SER A 295 20.63 -11.63 -8.68
C SER A 295 19.94 -12.61 -7.72
N ALA A 296 20.01 -12.36 -6.41
CA ALA A 296 19.38 -13.13 -5.33
C ALA A 296 17.84 -12.92 -5.20
N CYS A 297 17.14 -12.65 -6.30
CA CYS A 297 15.68 -12.66 -6.37
C CYS A 297 15.28 -13.79 -7.32
N GLY A 298 14.48 -14.73 -6.84
CA GLY A 298 14.31 -16.06 -7.43
C GLY A 298 13.82 -16.08 -8.89
N ALA A 299 14.57 -16.82 -9.70
CA ALA A 299 14.21 -17.57 -10.92
C ALA A 299 13.55 -16.88 -12.13
N LEU A 300 12.80 -15.78 -11.98
CA LEU A 300 11.99 -15.20 -13.05
C LEU A 300 12.68 -14.02 -13.72
N THR A 301 12.65 -13.96 -15.05
CA THR A 301 13.28 -12.86 -15.79
C THR A 301 12.33 -11.67 -15.94
N PRO A 302 12.73 -10.45 -15.52
CA PRO A 302 11.93 -9.27 -15.74
C PRO A 302 11.78 -9.02 -17.24
N MET A 303 10.58 -8.60 -17.66
CA MET A 303 10.25 -8.35 -19.06
C MET A 303 11.22 -7.40 -19.75
N SER A 304 11.79 -7.83 -20.88
CA SER A 304 12.51 -6.94 -21.77
C SER A 304 11.53 -6.12 -22.61
N PHE A 305 11.50 -4.80 -22.39
CA PHE A 305 10.69 -3.88 -23.19
C PHE A 305 11.26 -3.56 -24.59
N SER A 306 12.30 -4.28 -25.04
CA SER A 306 13.01 -4.05 -26.31
C SER A 306 12.12 -4.05 -27.56
N LYS A 307 11.09 -4.89 -27.59
CA LYS A 307 10.12 -4.98 -28.69
C LYS A 307 9.07 -3.86 -28.68
N PRO A 308 8.39 -3.56 -27.56
CA PRO A 308 7.42 -2.47 -27.51
C PRO A 308 8.07 -1.06 -27.56
N LEU A 309 9.38 -0.94 -27.28
CA LEU A 309 10.15 0.32 -27.33
C LEU A 309 10.03 1.11 -28.64
N LYS A 310 9.74 0.46 -29.77
CA LYS A 310 9.63 1.14 -31.08
C LYS A 310 8.44 2.10 -31.20
N GLN A 311 7.45 2.00 -30.30
CA GLN A 311 6.21 2.79 -30.33
C GLN A 311 6.05 3.69 -29.09
N LEU A 312 7.04 3.71 -28.20
CA LEU A 312 6.93 4.35 -26.88
C LEU A 312 7.56 5.75 -26.89
N GLU A 313 6.97 6.66 -26.12
CA GLU A 313 7.43 8.03 -25.97
C GLU A 313 8.82 8.12 -25.32
N VAL A 314 9.55 9.20 -25.62
CA VAL A 314 10.86 9.53 -25.00
C VAL A 314 10.74 9.56 -23.46
N SER A 315 9.57 9.93 -22.94
CA SER A 315 9.22 9.97 -21.52
C SER A 315 9.25 8.59 -20.81
N LEU A 316 9.14 7.48 -21.55
CA LEU A 316 9.25 6.14 -20.98
C LEU A 316 10.70 5.64 -20.98
N VAL A 317 11.51 6.05 -21.96
CA VAL A 317 12.92 5.67 -22.02
C VAL A 317 13.67 6.22 -20.81
N SER A 318 13.39 7.47 -20.42
CA SER A 318 13.98 8.06 -19.21
C SER A 318 13.61 7.28 -17.93
N THR A 319 12.36 6.84 -17.80
CA THR A 319 11.92 6.05 -16.63
C THR A 319 12.54 4.65 -16.62
N LEU A 320 12.73 4.02 -17.77
CA LEU A 320 13.42 2.73 -17.89
C LEU A 320 14.91 2.85 -17.52
N LEU A 321 15.57 3.95 -17.88
CA LEU A 321 16.95 4.22 -17.45
C LEU A 321 17.04 4.39 -15.94
N LEU A 322 16.12 5.15 -15.34
CA LEU A 322 16.04 5.33 -13.89
C LEU A 322 15.81 3.99 -13.17
N GLN A 323 14.94 3.14 -13.72
CA GLN A 323 14.71 1.78 -13.22
C GLN A 323 15.99 0.94 -13.23
N LYS A 324 16.77 0.99 -14.33
CA LYS A 324 18.07 0.30 -14.44
C LYS A 324 19.05 0.77 -13.37
N ASP A 325 19.12 2.07 -13.14
CA ASP A 325 20.05 2.67 -12.18
C ASP A 325 19.65 2.33 -10.74
N LEU A 326 18.35 2.33 -10.42
CA LEU A 326 17.84 1.82 -9.14
C LEU A 326 18.16 0.35 -8.92
N PHE A 327 17.94 -0.52 -9.92
CA PHE A 327 18.32 -1.92 -9.79
C PHE A 327 19.83 -2.11 -9.59
N SER A 328 20.66 -1.23 -10.16
CA SER A 328 22.10 -1.21 -9.89
C SER A 328 22.39 -0.84 -8.43
N ALA A 329 21.72 0.20 -7.90
CA ALA A 329 21.86 0.62 -6.50
C ALA A 329 21.39 -0.46 -5.51
N ILE A 330 20.23 -1.09 -5.78
CA ILE A 330 19.71 -2.20 -4.97
C ILE A 330 20.72 -3.35 -4.90
N ARG A 331 21.34 -3.72 -6.03
CA ARG A 331 22.37 -4.77 -6.07
C ARG A 331 23.67 -4.41 -5.33
N GLN A 332 23.97 -3.13 -5.16
CA GLN A 332 25.15 -2.66 -4.44
C GLN A 332 24.94 -2.68 -2.91
N ASN A 333 23.71 -2.75 -2.44
CA ASN A 333 23.41 -2.81 -1.01
C ASN A 333 23.83 -4.15 -0.40
N LYS A 334 24.49 -4.06 0.76
CA LYS A 334 25.01 -5.22 1.50
C LYS A 334 23.88 -6.16 1.97
N CYS A 335 22.71 -5.61 2.24
CA CYS A 335 21.55 -6.36 2.74
C CYS A 335 20.72 -7.04 1.64
N PHE A 336 21.05 -6.85 0.36
CA PHE A 336 20.30 -7.44 -0.76
C PHE A 336 20.34 -8.98 -0.74
N ALA A 337 21.50 -9.57 -0.40
CA ALA A 337 21.68 -11.02 -0.34
C ALA A 337 21.62 -11.58 1.09
N CYS A 338 21.01 -10.86 2.04
CA CYS A 338 20.93 -11.29 3.43
C CYS A 338 19.85 -12.37 3.61
N PRO A 339 20.13 -13.49 4.32
CA PRO A 339 19.12 -14.54 4.57
C PRO A 339 17.97 -14.06 5.46
N LEU A 340 18.21 -13.05 6.29
CA LEU A 340 17.20 -12.44 7.18
C LEU A 340 16.52 -11.21 6.56
N ARG A 341 16.75 -10.93 5.26
CA ARG A 341 16.22 -9.74 4.57
C ARG A 341 14.72 -9.59 4.76
N GLU A 342 13.98 -10.67 4.53
CA GLU A 342 12.51 -10.66 4.60
C GLU A 342 12.00 -10.27 5.99
N THR A 343 12.53 -10.90 7.03
CA THR A 343 12.16 -10.60 8.43
C THR A 343 12.50 -9.17 8.82
N HIS A 344 13.66 -8.67 8.39
CA HIS A 344 14.07 -7.31 8.67
C HIS A 344 13.27 -6.27 7.88
N MET A 345 12.88 -6.60 6.64
CA MET A 345 12.06 -5.75 5.80
C MET A 345 10.66 -5.61 6.40
N GLN A 346 10.06 -6.71 6.86
CA GLN A 346 8.76 -6.69 7.54
C GLN A 346 8.79 -5.86 8.84
N LEU A 347 9.82 -6.05 9.68
CA LEU A 347 9.99 -5.24 10.89
C LEU A 347 10.18 -3.75 10.57
N THR A 348 11.00 -3.44 9.56
CA THR A 348 11.23 -2.06 9.12
C THR A 348 9.95 -1.43 8.58
N ALA A 349 9.20 -2.16 7.77
CA ALA A 349 7.93 -1.69 7.21
C ALA A 349 6.90 -1.41 8.32
N HIS A 350 6.76 -2.33 9.27
CA HIS A 350 5.84 -2.15 10.41
C HIS A 350 6.27 -0.99 11.31
N LYS A 351 7.58 -0.82 11.56
CA LYS A 351 8.12 0.35 12.26
C LYS A 351 7.79 1.65 11.52
N ARG A 352 7.94 1.68 10.18
CA ARG A 352 7.59 2.84 9.34
C ARG A 352 6.11 3.17 9.39
N GLU A 353 5.25 2.16 9.35
CA GLU A 353 3.79 2.31 9.47
C GLU A 353 3.41 2.94 10.81
N LEU A 354 3.91 2.39 11.92
CA LEU A 354 3.67 2.98 13.25
C LEU A 354 4.22 4.40 13.37
N MET A 355 5.40 4.67 12.81
CA MET A 355 5.96 6.03 12.78
C MET A 355 5.08 6.98 11.97
N ALA A 356 4.54 6.55 10.83
CA ALA A 356 3.63 7.32 10.01
C ALA A 356 2.30 7.60 10.72
N GLU A 357 1.70 6.60 11.37
CA GLU A 357 0.49 6.78 12.18
C GLU A 357 0.73 7.72 13.36
N ILE A 358 1.87 7.60 14.06
CA ILE A 358 2.23 8.51 15.15
C ILE A 358 2.39 9.94 14.61
N ALA A 359 3.02 10.10 13.45
CA ALA A 359 3.18 11.39 12.80
C ALA A 359 1.82 11.99 12.43
N GLU A 360 0.91 11.22 11.86
CA GLU A 360 -0.45 11.64 11.52
C GLU A 360 -1.25 12.06 12.76
N ILE A 361 -1.29 11.23 13.80
CA ILE A 361 -1.99 11.55 15.05
C ILE A 361 -1.35 12.78 15.71
N SER A 362 -0.02 12.92 15.64
CA SER A 362 0.68 14.09 16.18
C SER A 362 0.36 15.37 15.42
N SER A 363 0.17 15.28 14.09
CA SER A 363 -0.27 16.39 13.24
C SER A 363 -1.70 16.82 13.57
N GLN A 364 -2.61 15.86 13.79
CA GLN A 364 -3.99 16.13 14.23
C GLN A 364 -4.06 16.77 15.64
N LEU A 365 -3.05 16.58 16.47
CA LEU A 365 -2.93 17.22 17.79
C LEU A 365 -2.29 18.61 17.72
N ALA A 366 -1.63 18.97 16.63
CA ALA A 366 -0.96 20.26 16.48
C ALA A 366 -1.99 21.41 16.36
N ASP A 367 -1.59 22.61 16.79
CA ASP A 367 -2.43 23.81 16.67
C ASP A 367 -2.73 24.16 15.20
N GLU A 368 -1.87 23.76 14.27
CA GLU A 368 -2.00 24.00 12.83
C GLU A 368 -3.17 23.25 12.19
N SER A 369 -3.68 22.22 12.85
CA SER A 369 -4.83 21.42 12.39
C SER A 369 -6.20 22.07 12.68
N LEU A 370 -6.25 23.22 13.36
CA LEU A 370 -7.48 23.99 13.57
C LEU A 370 -8.05 24.45 12.21
N ASP A 371 -9.35 24.27 11.97
CA ASP A 371 -10.02 24.67 10.71
C ASP A 371 -9.88 26.18 10.45
N VAL A 372 -9.81 26.97 11.52
CA VAL A 372 -9.72 28.45 11.46
C VAL A 372 -8.27 28.94 11.42
N TYR A 373 -7.28 28.05 11.55
CA TYR A 373 -5.87 28.43 11.59
C TYR A 373 -5.37 29.15 10.32
N PRO A 374 -5.66 28.66 9.10
CA PRO A 374 -5.19 29.33 7.89
C PRO A 374 -5.80 30.73 7.76
N GLU A 375 -7.08 30.88 8.13
CA GLU A 375 -7.80 32.15 8.12
C GLU A 375 -7.21 33.13 9.14
N MET A 376 -6.83 32.64 10.33
CA MET A 376 -6.13 33.44 11.34
C MET A 376 -4.77 33.93 10.83
N GLN A 377 -3.95 33.04 10.27
CA GLN A 377 -2.61 33.37 9.79
C GLN A 377 -2.65 34.39 8.63
N ALA A 378 -3.59 34.23 7.70
CA ALA A 378 -3.81 35.17 6.62
C ALA A 378 -4.17 36.57 7.15
N ARG A 379 -5.08 36.65 8.13
CA ARG A 379 -5.45 37.94 8.75
C ARG A 379 -4.31 38.56 9.54
N LEU A 380 -3.57 37.77 10.31
CA LEU A 380 -2.37 38.25 11.02
C LEU A 380 -1.36 38.86 10.04
N THR A 381 -1.17 38.24 8.87
CA THR A 381 -0.28 38.76 7.82
C THR A 381 -0.74 40.12 7.31
N VAL A 382 -2.04 40.33 7.13
CA VAL A 382 -2.61 41.64 6.73
C VAL A 382 -2.42 42.67 7.84
N MET A 383 -2.67 42.30 9.10
CA MET A 383 -2.54 43.20 10.24
C MET A 383 -1.09 43.68 10.44
N LYS A 384 -0.12 42.79 10.22
CA LYS A 384 1.31 43.09 10.16
C LYS A 384 1.64 44.09 9.05
N LYS A 385 1.15 43.85 7.82
CA LYS A 385 1.34 44.77 6.69
C LYS A 385 0.74 46.16 6.95
N LEU A 386 -0.39 46.23 7.65
CA LEU A 386 -1.06 47.49 8.01
C LEU A 386 -0.41 48.16 9.24
N LYS A 387 0.62 47.55 9.84
CA LYS A 387 1.31 48.01 11.05
C LYS A 387 0.38 48.17 12.26
N LEU A 388 -0.65 47.33 12.36
CA LEU A 388 -1.53 47.23 13.54
C LEU A 388 -0.91 46.36 14.64
N ILE A 389 -0.07 45.41 14.22
CA ILE A 389 0.73 44.54 15.08
C ILE A 389 2.18 44.70 14.64
N ASP A 390 3.09 44.83 15.61
CA ASP A 390 4.53 44.88 15.35
C ASP A 390 5.05 43.50 14.89
N ASP A 391 5.87 43.50 13.83
CA ASP A 391 6.40 42.28 13.21
C ASP A 391 7.32 41.47 14.13
N HIS A 392 8.03 42.16 15.04
CA HIS A 392 9.05 41.57 15.91
C HIS A 392 8.53 41.16 17.29
N THR A 393 7.61 41.94 17.87
CA THR A 393 7.11 41.73 19.24
C THR A 393 5.73 41.09 19.27
N GLY A 394 4.98 41.11 18.15
CA GLY A 394 3.59 40.68 18.13
C GLY A 394 2.68 41.57 19.00
N ALA A 395 3.20 42.71 19.46
CA ALA A 395 2.48 43.67 20.28
C ALA A 395 1.62 44.58 19.41
N LEU A 396 0.55 45.12 20.00
CA LEU A 396 -0.30 46.10 19.34
C LEU A 396 0.41 47.43 19.20
N THR A 397 0.22 48.08 18.05
CA THR A 397 0.64 49.46 17.84
C THR A 397 -0.49 50.42 18.21
N VAL A 398 -0.21 51.73 18.18
CA VAL A 398 -1.17 52.79 18.55
C VAL A 398 -2.29 52.98 17.49
N LYS A 399 -2.11 52.42 16.28
CA LYS A 399 -3.11 52.48 15.20
C LYS A 399 -4.22 51.48 15.43
#